data_AF-A0A925W120-F1
#
_entry.id   AF-A0A925W120-F1
#
_cell.length_a   1.000
_cell.length_b   1.000
_cell.length_c   1.000
_cell.angle_alpha   90.00
_cell.angle_beta   90.00
_cell.angle_gamma   90.00
#
_symmetry.space_group_name_H-M   'P 1'
#
loop_
_entity.id
_entity.type
_entity.pdbx_description
1 polymer ?
#
loop_
_entity_poly.entity_id
_entity_poly.type
_entity_poly.pdbx_seq_one_letter_code
_entity_poly.pdbx_strand_id
1 'polypeptide(L)'
;MDSSFAGEYRSLFKGQGMEFAEVREYQPGDEVRTIDWNVTARMGRPFVKQYVEERELTVMLAIDLSGSSRFGTRPRFKHELAVEMAGVLALAAVRNNDRVGLLLFTDRVEHALPPRKGRKHALRLIRDLMTIEPRGRGTDISVATDRLSKLLTHRAVVFFCSDFMTSELERPLARVAQRHDVIAVTLEDPSERELPNIGLARLEDPETGERMEIDTSNARVRKAFADRVASDDTVRRKLFGRLGLDEIVVHTEHGYVDALLAFFRARARRPHGAVRTGPRGALGDAASNRSAVRAEHGRAAHVVLPGSGLTPVANVPIKKAGNAGR
;
A
#
# COMPACT_ATOMS: atom_id res chain seq x y z
N MET A 1 11.12 7.73 -18.95
CA MET A 1 10.20 6.62 -18.61
C MET A 1 10.22 5.64 -19.76
N ASP A 2 10.99 4.57 -19.58
CA ASP A 2 11.25 3.57 -20.59
C ASP A 2 9.97 2.87 -21.06
N SER A 3 9.93 2.53 -22.34
CA SER A 3 8.86 1.75 -22.97
C SER A 3 8.61 0.42 -22.25
N SER A 4 9.62 -0.13 -21.57
CA SER A 4 9.53 -1.36 -20.79
C SER A 4 8.53 -1.28 -19.63
N PHE A 5 8.55 -0.20 -18.83
CA PHE A 5 7.66 -0.08 -17.67
C PHE A 5 6.18 0.03 -18.08
N ALA A 6 5.91 0.82 -19.13
CA ALA A 6 4.56 0.94 -19.67
C ALA A 6 4.07 -0.39 -20.28
N GLY A 7 4.97 -1.16 -20.91
CA GLY A 7 4.67 -2.49 -21.44
C GLY A 7 4.36 -3.52 -20.35
N GLU A 8 5.18 -3.57 -19.30
CA GLU A 8 4.98 -4.47 -18.15
C GLU A 8 3.71 -4.11 -17.37
N TYR A 9 3.47 -2.81 -17.12
CA TYR A 9 2.22 -2.32 -16.55
C TYR A 9 1.03 -2.75 -17.43
N ARG A 10 1.08 -2.50 -18.74
CA ARG A 10 -0.03 -2.89 -19.63
C ARG A 10 -0.28 -4.41 -19.62
N SER A 11 0.76 -5.22 -19.48
CA SER A 11 0.64 -6.69 -19.44
C SER A 11 -0.06 -7.24 -18.20
N LEU A 12 0.09 -6.58 -17.05
CA LEU A 12 -0.61 -6.95 -15.81
C LEU A 12 -2.12 -6.78 -15.83
N PHE A 13 -2.54 -5.88 -16.70
CA PHE A 13 -3.77 -5.14 -16.59
C PHE A 13 -4.67 -5.36 -17.82
N LYS A 14 -4.22 -6.23 -18.75
CA LYS A 14 -5.07 -6.86 -19.74
C LYS A 14 -5.96 -7.89 -19.07
N GLY A 15 -7.27 -7.66 -19.14
CA GLY A 15 -8.27 -8.66 -18.84
C GLY A 15 -9.36 -8.17 -17.90
N GLN A 16 -10.62 -8.25 -18.36
CA GLN A 16 -11.86 -8.47 -17.59
C GLN A 16 -13.14 -7.89 -18.23
N GLY A 17 -13.19 -7.50 -19.51
CA GLY A 17 -14.50 -7.32 -20.14
C GLY A 17 -14.52 -7.00 -21.63
N MET A 18 -15.62 -7.42 -22.25
CA MET A 18 -15.88 -7.38 -23.67
C MET A 18 -16.56 -6.07 -24.08
N GLU A 19 -15.95 -5.31 -24.99
CA GLU A 19 -16.54 -4.15 -25.67
C GLU A 19 -16.73 -4.48 -27.16
N PHE A 20 -17.82 -4.00 -27.77
CA PHE A 20 -18.11 -4.24 -29.20
C PHE A 20 -17.06 -3.52 -30.06
N ALA A 21 -16.30 -4.27 -30.86
CA ALA A 21 -15.24 -3.70 -31.70
C ALA A 21 -15.68 -3.54 -33.15
N GLU A 22 -16.14 -4.64 -33.77
CA GLU A 22 -16.57 -4.65 -35.16
C GLU A 22 -17.52 -5.82 -35.42
N VAL A 23 -18.17 -5.78 -36.58
CA VAL A 23 -18.94 -6.91 -37.13
C VAL A 23 -18.10 -7.53 -38.24
N ARG A 24 -17.81 -8.83 -38.12
CA ARG A 24 -17.19 -9.61 -39.18
C ARG A 24 -18.15 -10.65 -39.73
N GLU A 25 -17.91 -11.08 -40.97
CA GLU A 25 -18.70 -12.16 -41.56
C GLU A 25 -18.51 -13.46 -40.74
N TYR A 26 -19.63 -14.16 -40.53
CA TYR A 26 -19.70 -15.44 -39.82
C TYR A 26 -18.83 -16.48 -40.53
N GLN A 27 -18.06 -17.23 -39.75
CA GLN A 27 -17.34 -18.41 -40.23
C GLN A 27 -17.89 -19.67 -39.54
N PRO A 28 -17.90 -20.82 -40.22
CA PRO A 28 -18.27 -22.09 -39.60
C PRO A 28 -17.42 -22.36 -38.35
N GLY A 29 -18.06 -22.44 -37.20
CA GLY A 29 -17.41 -22.58 -35.88
C GLY A 29 -17.70 -21.42 -34.92
N ASP A 30 -18.22 -20.29 -35.42
CA ASP A 30 -18.65 -19.18 -34.58
C ASP A 30 -19.95 -19.49 -33.81
N GLU A 31 -20.05 -18.96 -32.59
CA GLU A 31 -21.23 -19.16 -31.75
C GLU A 31 -22.44 -18.39 -32.31
N VAL A 32 -23.51 -19.11 -32.62
CA VAL A 32 -24.74 -18.55 -33.23
C VAL A 32 -25.39 -17.44 -32.41
N ARG A 33 -25.20 -17.44 -31.08
CA ARG A 33 -25.73 -16.40 -30.17
C ARG A 33 -25.06 -15.03 -30.37
N THR A 34 -23.89 -15.00 -31.00
CA THR A 34 -23.12 -13.77 -31.25
C THR A 34 -23.50 -13.08 -32.56
N ILE A 35 -24.44 -13.65 -33.34
CA ILE A 35 -24.90 -13.09 -34.61
C ILE A 35 -25.61 -11.75 -34.39
N ASP A 36 -25.20 -10.73 -35.14
CA ASP A 36 -25.94 -9.48 -35.26
C ASP A 36 -26.99 -9.59 -36.36
N TRP A 37 -28.24 -9.84 -35.97
CA TRP A 37 -29.35 -9.98 -36.92
C TRP A 37 -29.66 -8.70 -37.70
N ASN A 38 -29.32 -7.52 -37.16
CA ASN A 38 -29.62 -6.24 -37.81
C ASN A 38 -28.64 -5.97 -38.96
N VAL A 39 -27.34 -6.20 -38.74
CA VAL A 39 -26.31 -6.13 -39.79
C VAL A 39 -26.49 -7.25 -40.80
N THR A 40 -26.80 -8.47 -40.34
CA THR A 40 -27.08 -9.62 -41.20
C THR A 40 -28.24 -9.34 -42.17
N ALA A 41 -29.33 -8.74 -41.69
CA ALA A 41 -30.48 -8.39 -42.52
C ALA A 41 -30.14 -7.36 -43.60
N ARG A 42 -29.23 -6.42 -43.32
CA ARG A 42 -28.85 -5.37 -44.29
C ARG A 42 -27.84 -5.86 -45.33
N MET A 43 -26.96 -6.79 -44.95
CA MET A 43 -25.84 -7.25 -45.79
C MET A 43 -26.14 -8.56 -46.54
N GLY A 44 -27.25 -9.24 -46.21
CA GLY A 44 -27.68 -10.48 -46.87
C GLY A 44 -26.84 -11.72 -46.54
N ARG A 45 -25.88 -11.60 -45.63
CA ARG A 45 -24.97 -12.67 -45.17
C ARG A 45 -24.75 -12.56 -43.65
N PRO A 46 -24.52 -13.66 -42.91
CA PRO A 46 -24.47 -13.61 -41.45
C PRO A 46 -23.22 -12.89 -40.95
N PHE A 47 -23.40 -11.99 -39.98
CA PHE A 47 -22.32 -11.27 -39.30
C PHE A 47 -22.33 -11.57 -37.80
N VAL A 48 -21.15 -11.74 -37.21
CA VAL A 48 -20.97 -11.93 -35.76
C VAL A 48 -20.38 -10.68 -35.12
N LYS A 49 -20.85 -10.36 -33.91
CA LYS A 49 -20.29 -9.30 -33.08
C LYS A 49 -18.94 -9.75 -32.56
N GLN A 50 -17.87 -9.08 -33.00
CA GLN A 50 -16.55 -9.28 -32.44
C GLN A 50 -16.40 -8.35 -31.24
N TYR A 51 -16.25 -8.94 -30.07
CA TYR A 51 -15.96 -8.21 -28.85
C TYR A 51 -14.44 -8.18 -28.63
N VAL A 52 -13.86 -6.99 -28.45
CA VAL A 52 -12.47 -6.86 -27.99
C VAL A 52 -12.49 -6.73 -26.48
N GLU A 53 -11.56 -7.44 -25.82
CA GLU A 53 -11.41 -7.34 -24.38
C GLU A 53 -10.66 -6.05 -24.02
N GLU A 54 -11.40 -4.99 -23.69
CA GLU A 54 -10.82 -3.79 -23.09
C GLU A 54 -11.77 -3.27 -22.01
N ARG A 55 -11.40 -3.48 -20.73
CA ARG A 55 -12.00 -2.73 -19.62
C ARG A 55 -11.00 -1.71 -19.14
N GLU A 56 -11.44 -0.47 -19.09
CA GLU A 56 -10.73 0.63 -18.43
C GLU A 56 -10.53 0.28 -16.95
N LEU A 57 -9.27 0.16 -16.53
CA LEU A 57 -9.01 -0.10 -15.13
C LEU A 57 -9.21 1.15 -14.30
N THR A 58 -9.48 0.91 -13.03
CA THR A 58 -9.51 1.95 -12.02
C THR A 58 -8.40 1.69 -11.04
N VAL A 59 -7.43 2.57 -11.00
CA VAL A 59 -6.32 2.55 -10.04
C VAL A 59 -6.60 3.56 -8.95
N MET A 60 -6.44 3.14 -7.70
CA MET A 60 -6.57 3.99 -6.54
C MET A 60 -5.26 3.97 -5.76
N LEU A 61 -4.66 5.13 -5.57
CA LEU A 61 -3.45 5.30 -4.79
C LEU A 61 -3.88 5.73 -3.38
N ALA A 62 -3.73 4.87 -2.39
CA ALA A 62 -3.96 5.19 -0.99
C ALA A 62 -2.61 5.32 -0.29
N ILE A 63 -2.26 6.51 0.19
CA ILE A 63 -0.93 6.80 0.73
C ILE A 63 -1.05 7.31 2.15
N ASP A 64 -0.32 6.64 3.02
CA ASP A 64 -0.14 6.99 4.41
C ASP A 64 0.88 8.12 4.58
N LEU A 65 0.44 9.23 5.17
CA LEU A 65 1.23 10.41 5.46
C LEU A 65 1.47 10.60 6.97
N SER A 66 1.31 9.54 7.76
CA SER A 66 1.55 9.57 9.21
C SER A 66 2.98 9.97 9.57
N GLY A 67 3.21 10.25 10.85
CA GLY A 67 4.53 10.63 11.35
C GLY A 67 5.59 9.57 11.03
N SER A 68 5.25 8.29 11.03
CA SER A 68 6.18 7.20 10.71
C SER A 68 6.59 7.19 9.23
N SER A 69 5.75 7.68 8.32
CA SER A 69 6.11 7.91 6.90
C SER A 69 7.15 9.03 6.72
N ARG A 70 7.37 9.89 7.72
CA ARG A 70 8.45 10.90 7.72
C ARG A 70 9.77 10.37 8.28
N PHE A 71 9.88 9.07 8.54
CA PHE A 71 11.12 8.42 8.96
C PHE A 71 12.06 8.15 7.76
N GLY A 72 13.37 8.25 8.01
CA GLY A 72 14.46 7.93 7.09
C GLY A 72 15.81 8.25 7.72
N THR A 73 16.76 7.30 7.69
CA THR A 73 18.12 7.51 8.27
C THR A 73 19.11 8.17 7.32
N ARG A 74 18.74 8.40 6.05
CA ARG A 74 19.60 8.94 4.96
C ARG A 74 18.80 9.94 4.10
N PRO A 75 19.26 10.51 2.96
CA PRO A 75 18.71 11.77 2.41
C PRO A 75 17.30 11.67 1.82
N ARG A 76 16.63 10.52 1.96
CA ARG A 76 15.29 10.26 1.43
C ARG A 76 14.38 9.69 2.50
N PHE A 77 13.20 10.25 2.61
CA PHE A 77 12.18 9.80 3.55
C PHE A 77 11.23 8.77 2.91
N LYS A 78 10.60 7.92 3.71
CA LYS A 78 9.62 6.92 3.22
C LYS A 78 8.49 7.55 2.40
N HIS A 79 7.95 8.70 2.85
CA HIS A 79 6.90 9.41 2.12
C HIS A 79 7.34 9.91 0.72
N GLU A 80 8.60 10.30 0.54
CA GLU A 80 9.10 10.76 -0.76
C GLU A 80 9.05 9.62 -1.78
N LEU A 81 9.44 8.41 -1.37
CA LEU A 81 9.35 7.21 -2.22
C LEU A 81 7.91 6.87 -2.55
N ALA A 82 7.00 6.98 -1.57
CA ALA A 82 5.58 6.77 -1.78
C ALA A 82 5.02 7.75 -2.84
N VAL A 83 5.40 9.03 -2.74
CA VAL A 83 4.99 10.09 -3.67
C VAL A 83 5.59 9.88 -5.07
N GLU A 84 6.88 9.58 -5.17
CA GLU A 84 7.55 9.30 -6.44
C GLU A 84 6.88 8.10 -7.15
N MET A 85 6.71 6.98 -6.42
CA MET A 85 6.04 5.78 -6.93
C MET A 85 4.60 6.07 -7.36
N ALA A 86 3.83 6.79 -6.54
CA ALA A 86 2.46 7.17 -6.85
C ALA A 86 2.38 8.04 -8.11
N GLY A 87 3.32 8.96 -8.29
CA GLY A 87 3.44 9.75 -9.52
C GLY A 87 3.71 8.88 -10.74
N VAL A 88 4.60 7.89 -10.61
CA VAL A 88 4.90 6.94 -11.68
C VAL A 88 3.68 6.10 -12.06
N LEU A 89 2.98 5.54 -11.07
CA LEU A 89 1.76 4.76 -11.28
C LEU A 89 0.64 5.59 -11.90
N ALA A 90 0.46 6.84 -11.45
CA ALA A 90 -0.55 7.75 -12.00
C ALA A 90 -0.28 8.09 -13.47
N LEU A 91 0.98 8.33 -13.84
CA LEU A 91 1.36 8.56 -15.23
C LEU A 91 1.23 7.31 -16.09
N ALA A 92 1.56 6.13 -15.55
CA ALA A 92 1.38 4.85 -16.24
C ALA A 92 -0.10 4.54 -16.51
N ALA A 93 -0.98 4.77 -15.52
CA ALA A 93 -2.42 4.62 -15.67
C ALA A 93 -2.96 5.52 -16.80
N VAL A 94 -2.58 6.80 -16.82
CA VAL A 94 -3.04 7.71 -17.89
C VAL A 94 -2.50 7.33 -19.26
N ARG A 95 -1.25 6.85 -19.37
CA ARG A 95 -0.69 6.35 -20.64
C ARG A 95 -1.49 5.17 -21.20
N ASN A 96 -2.10 4.36 -20.34
CA ASN A 96 -2.96 3.25 -20.72
C ASN A 96 -4.46 3.61 -20.74
N ASN A 97 -4.81 4.89 -20.69
CA ASN A 97 -6.19 5.37 -20.68
C ASN A 97 -7.05 4.84 -19.51
N ASP A 98 -6.40 4.50 -18.39
CA ASP A 98 -7.06 4.08 -17.15
C ASP A 98 -7.56 5.28 -16.32
N ARG A 99 -8.48 5.01 -15.41
CA ARG A 99 -8.87 5.95 -14.36
C ARG A 99 -7.87 5.84 -13.21
N VAL A 100 -7.43 6.98 -12.69
CA VAL A 100 -6.58 7.02 -11.49
C VAL A 100 -7.21 7.94 -10.45
N GLY A 101 -7.23 7.53 -9.18
CA GLY A 101 -7.65 8.33 -8.03
C GLY A 101 -6.59 8.34 -6.93
N LEU A 102 -6.80 9.19 -5.93
CA LEU A 102 -5.87 9.39 -4.82
C LEU A 102 -6.62 9.51 -3.51
N LEU A 103 -6.05 8.91 -2.46
CA LEU A 103 -6.44 9.08 -1.07
C LEU A 103 -5.15 9.30 -0.26
N LEU A 104 -5.06 10.44 0.40
CA LEU A 104 -4.01 10.74 1.38
C LEU A 104 -4.63 10.67 2.77
N PHE A 105 -3.99 9.95 3.67
CA PHE A 105 -4.54 9.72 5.01
C PHE A 105 -3.45 9.66 6.09
N THR A 106 -3.89 9.81 7.33
CA THR A 106 -3.15 9.69 8.60
C THR A 106 -4.09 8.95 9.58
N ASP A 107 -4.31 9.46 10.79
CA ASP A 107 -5.47 9.16 11.64
C ASP A 107 -6.78 9.75 11.08
N ARG A 108 -6.71 10.44 9.95
CA ARG A 108 -7.84 11.04 9.25
C ARG A 108 -7.67 11.04 7.73
N VAL A 109 -8.76 11.34 7.00
CA VAL A 109 -8.65 11.67 5.57
C VAL A 109 -8.06 13.07 5.43
N GLU A 110 -6.85 13.17 4.91
CA GLU A 110 -6.19 14.44 4.59
C GLU A 110 -6.68 14.97 3.25
N HIS A 111 -6.78 14.08 2.25
CA HIS A 111 -7.22 14.45 0.92
C HIS A 111 -7.78 13.27 0.15
N ALA A 112 -8.74 13.52 -0.73
CA ALA A 112 -9.27 12.48 -1.60
C ALA A 112 -9.71 13.03 -2.95
N LEU A 113 -9.29 12.35 -4.01
CA LEU A 113 -9.74 12.56 -5.38
C LEU A 113 -10.34 11.27 -5.94
N PRO A 114 -11.60 11.30 -6.41
CA PRO A 114 -12.21 10.13 -7.01
C PRO A 114 -11.50 9.77 -8.32
N PRO A 115 -11.45 8.49 -8.71
CA PRO A 115 -10.76 8.09 -9.93
C PRO A 115 -11.36 8.73 -11.18
N ARG A 116 -10.53 9.41 -11.96
CA ARG A 116 -10.91 9.99 -13.26
C ARG A 116 -9.83 9.75 -14.31
N LYS A 117 -10.20 9.91 -15.57
CA LYS A 117 -9.28 9.84 -16.70
C LYS A 117 -8.61 11.18 -16.99
N GLY A 118 -7.53 11.08 -17.78
CA GLY A 118 -6.97 12.20 -18.52
C GLY A 118 -5.76 12.84 -17.85
N ARG A 119 -4.87 13.36 -18.70
CA ARG A 119 -3.59 13.95 -18.30
C ARG A 119 -3.73 15.09 -17.28
N LYS A 120 -4.73 15.97 -17.45
CA LYS A 120 -5.00 17.06 -16.49
C LYS A 120 -5.31 16.52 -15.09
N HIS A 121 -6.00 15.39 -14.99
CA HIS A 121 -6.31 14.78 -13.71
C HIS A 121 -5.06 14.18 -13.05
N ALA A 122 -4.24 13.44 -13.78
CA ALA A 122 -2.99 12.90 -13.24
C ALA A 122 -2.02 14.00 -12.79
N LEU A 123 -1.87 15.09 -13.55
CA LEU A 123 -1.04 16.22 -13.14
C LEU A 123 -1.57 16.89 -11.86
N ARG A 124 -2.89 16.94 -11.68
CA ARG A 124 -3.50 17.38 -10.42
C ARG A 124 -3.15 16.43 -9.26
N LEU A 125 -3.25 15.11 -9.46
CA LEU A 125 -2.87 14.14 -8.42
C LEU A 125 -1.41 14.33 -8.00
N ILE A 126 -0.49 14.49 -8.96
CA ILE A 126 0.94 14.70 -8.71
C ILE A 126 1.17 16.00 -7.94
N ARG A 127 0.50 17.10 -8.32
CA ARG A 127 0.55 18.35 -7.55
C ARG A 127 0.04 18.15 -6.13
N ASP A 128 -1.11 17.51 -5.95
CA ASP A 128 -1.74 17.32 -4.65
C ASP A 128 -0.85 16.42 -3.75
N LEU A 129 -0.20 15.40 -4.33
CA LEU A 129 0.83 14.59 -3.65
C LEU A 129 2.01 15.40 -3.11
N MET A 130 2.46 16.42 -3.85
CA MET A 130 3.65 17.21 -3.48
C MET A 130 3.32 18.41 -2.58
N THR A 131 2.07 18.84 -2.52
CA THR A 131 1.69 20.12 -1.87
C THR A 131 0.85 19.94 -0.62
N ILE A 132 0.29 18.76 -0.38
CA ILE A 132 -0.58 18.52 0.76
C ILE A 132 0.25 18.18 1.99
N GLU A 133 0.20 19.09 2.96
CA GLU A 133 0.73 18.90 4.30
C GLU A 133 -0.31 18.18 5.18
N PRO A 134 -0.01 17.01 5.75
CA PRO A 134 -0.92 16.31 6.65
C PRO A 134 -1.16 17.13 7.93
N ARG A 135 -2.40 17.12 8.42
CA ARG A 135 -2.76 17.72 9.72
C ARG A 135 -2.64 16.71 10.86
N GLY A 136 -2.91 15.44 10.57
CA GLY A 136 -2.75 14.31 11.49
C GLY A 136 -1.30 13.87 11.60
N ARG A 137 -1.01 13.09 12.65
CA ARG A 137 0.33 12.51 12.90
C ARG A 137 0.28 11.01 13.15
N GLY A 138 -0.88 10.47 13.53
CA GLY A 138 -1.05 9.03 13.73
C GLY A 138 -1.43 8.32 12.43
N THR A 139 -1.69 7.02 12.56
CA THR A 139 -2.15 6.16 11.47
C THR A 139 -3.46 5.46 11.84
N ASP A 140 -4.53 5.68 11.05
CA ASP A 140 -5.77 4.89 11.14
C ASP A 140 -6.19 4.37 9.76
N ILE A 141 -5.87 3.10 9.50
CA ILE A 141 -6.22 2.40 8.26
C ILE A 141 -7.74 2.23 8.12
N SER A 142 -8.51 2.22 9.22
CA SER A 142 -9.97 2.16 9.17
C SER A 142 -10.55 3.39 8.49
N VAL A 143 -10.02 4.57 8.79
CA VAL A 143 -10.48 5.82 8.16
C VAL A 143 -10.22 5.81 6.66
N ALA A 144 -9.05 5.33 6.24
CA ALA A 144 -8.70 5.20 4.84
C ALA A 144 -9.63 4.21 4.11
N THR A 145 -9.77 3.01 4.66
CA THR A 145 -10.58 1.93 4.06
C THR A 145 -12.08 2.25 4.01
N ASP A 146 -12.60 2.97 4.99
CA ASP A 146 -13.98 3.50 4.98
C ASP A 146 -14.18 4.54 3.89
N ARG A 147 -13.20 5.42 3.70
CA ARG A 147 -13.24 6.41 2.64
C ARG A 147 -13.15 5.75 1.26
N LEU A 148 -12.27 4.75 1.09
CA LEU A 148 -12.15 3.96 -0.13
C LEU A 148 -13.47 3.28 -0.49
N SER A 149 -14.12 2.64 0.48
CA SER A 149 -15.39 1.92 0.27
C SER A 149 -16.51 2.83 -0.26
N LYS A 150 -16.48 4.13 0.11
CA LYS A 150 -17.44 5.14 -0.37
C LYS A 150 -17.03 5.76 -1.72
N LEU A 151 -15.74 5.93 -1.96
CA LEU A 151 -15.21 6.53 -3.19
C LEU A 151 -15.23 5.57 -4.39
N LEU A 152 -15.02 4.28 -4.14
CA LEU A 152 -14.89 3.27 -5.17
C LEU A 152 -16.22 2.54 -5.37
N THR A 153 -16.95 2.95 -6.41
CA THR A 153 -18.22 2.33 -6.79
C THR A 153 -18.04 1.02 -7.56
N HIS A 154 -16.93 0.89 -8.29
CA HIS A 154 -16.58 -0.30 -9.09
C HIS A 154 -15.28 -0.93 -8.60
N ARG A 155 -15.02 -2.16 -9.09
CA ARG A 155 -13.76 -2.87 -8.83
C ARG A 155 -12.58 -2.00 -9.26
N ALA A 156 -11.56 -1.93 -8.41
CA ALA A 156 -10.37 -1.12 -8.59
C ALA A 156 -9.15 -1.88 -8.09
N VAL A 157 -7.99 -1.50 -8.60
CA VAL A 157 -6.68 -1.90 -8.06
C VAL A 157 -6.26 -0.81 -7.09
N VAL A 158 -6.12 -1.17 -5.81
CA VAL A 158 -5.77 -0.24 -4.74
C VAL A 158 -4.33 -0.49 -4.34
N PHE A 159 -3.43 0.43 -4.68
CA PHE A 159 -2.08 0.46 -4.12
C PHE A 159 -2.14 1.15 -2.77
N PHE A 160 -2.04 0.37 -1.70
CA PHE A 160 -2.15 0.85 -0.33
C PHE A 160 -0.74 0.97 0.27
N CYS A 161 -0.22 2.18 0.34
CA CYS A 161 1.17 2.47 0.73
C CYS A 161 1.20 2.89 2.19
N SER A 162 1.84 2.08 3.05
CA SER A 162 1.99 2.32 4.49
C SER A 162 3.13 1.43 5.01
N ASP A 163 3.65 1.71 6.20
CA ASP A 163 4.51 0.76 6.92
C ASP A 163 3.68 -0.32 7.67
N PHE A 164 2.36 -0.16 7.73
CA PHE A 164 1.40 -1.07 8.38
C PHE A 164 1.70 -1.31 9.86
N MET A 165 2.35 -0.36 10.55
CA MET A 165 2.70 -0.47 11.96
C MET A 165 1.54 -0.02 12.87
N THR A 166 0.38 -0.66 12.76
CA THR A 166 -0.79 -0.36 13.61
C THR A 166 -1.48 -1.63 14.10
N SER A 167 -2.20 -1.53 15.22
CA SER A 167 -2.77 -2.70 15.92
C SER A 167 -3.94 -3.35 15.19
N GLU A 168 -4.68 -2.60 14.36
CA GLU A 168 -5.92 -3.06 13.71
C GLU A 168 -5.82 -3.00 12.18
N LEU A 169 -5.20 -4.01 11.58
CA LEU A 169 -5.05 -4.12 10.11
C LEU A 169 -6.15 -4.94 9.46
N GLU A 170 -6.58 -5.99 10.15
CA GLU A 170 -7.27 -7.08 9.51
C GLU A 170 -8.67 -6.72 9.03
N ARG A 171 -9.55 -6.27 9.94
CA ARG A 171 -10.94 -5.94 9.60
C ARG A 171 -11.01 -4.83 8.53
N PRO A 172 -10.22 -3.74 8.62
CA PRO A 172 -10.18 -2.70 7.59
C PRO A 172 -9.74 -3.21 6.21
N LEU A 173 -8.61 -3.93 6.14
CA LEU A 173 -8.07 -4.39 4.87
C LEU A 173 -8.95 -5.47 4.23
N ALA A 174 -9.51 -6.38 5.04
CA ALA A 174 -10.45 -7.40 4.57
C ALA A 174 -11.67 -6.79 3.87
N ARG A 175 -12.22 -5.70 4.42
CA ARG A 175 -13.38 -5.00 3.85
C ARG A 175 -13.11 -4.49 2.43
N VAL A 176 -11.94 -3.90 2.20
CA VAL A 176 -11.57 -3.39 0.88
C VAL A 176 -11.19 -4.53 -0.06
N ALA A 177 -10.45 -5.53 0.42
CA ALA A 177 -10.02 -6.70 -0.36
C ALA A 177 -11.16 -7.61 -0.83
N GLN A 178 -12.35 -7.52 -0.22
CA GLN A 178 -13.54 -8.22 -0.71
C GLN A 178 -14.09 -7.67 -2.03
N ARG A 179 -13.88 -6.38 -2.30
CA ARG A 179 -14.44 -5.69 -3.49
C ARG A 179 -13.38 -5.20 -4.46
N HIS A 180 -12.17 -4.99 -3.99
CA HIS A 180 -11.06 -4.42 -4.73
C HIS A 180 -9.84 -5.32 -4.66
N ASP A 181 -8.98 -5.17 -5.65
CA ASP A 181 -7.67 -5.81 -5.70
C ASP A 181 -6.68 -4.95 -4.92
N VAL A 182 -6.41 -5.34 -3.68
CA VAL A 182 -5.56 -4.55 -2.79
C VAL A 182 -4.13 -5.08 -2.87
N ILE A 183 -3.23 -4.18 -3.25
CA ILE A 183 -1.78 -4.40 -3.28
C ILE A 183 -1.20 -3.60 -2.13
N ALA A 184 -0.68 -4.28 -1.12
CA ALA A 184 0.03 -3.65 -0.02
C ALA A 184 1.40 -3.21 -0.51
N VAL A 185 1.72 -1.93 -0.38
CA VAL A 185 3.06 -1.40 -0.63
C VAL A 185 3.70 -1.04 0.70
N THR A 186 4.61 -1.89 1.14
CA THR A 186 5.31 -1.75 2.41
C THR A 186 6.56 -0.93 2.19
N LEU A 187 6.63 0.22 2.84
CA LEU A 187 7.79 1.11 2.81
C LEU A 187 8.68 0.80 4.00
N GLU A 188 9.91 0.38 3.76
CA GLU A 188 10.84 -0.03 4.81
C GLU A 188 12.15 0.74 4.73
N ASP A 189 12.66 1.15 5.89
CA ASP A 189 14.01 1.66 6.03
C ASP A 189 14.89 0.62 6.75
N PRO A 190 16.13 0.33 6.30
CA PRO A 190 16.97 -0.68 6.93
C PRO A 190 17.28 -0.43 8.41
N SER A 191 17.28 0.84 8.85
CA SER A 191 17.46 1.17 10.27
C SER A 191 16.28 0.77 11.16
N GLU A 192 15.13 0.42 10.57
CA GLU A 192 13.97 -0.12 11.29
C GLU A 192 14.13 -1.62 11.58
N ARG A 193 15.08 -2.30 10.92
CA ARG A 193 15.32 -3.74 11.09
C ARG A 193 16.35 -4.05 12.17
N GLU A 194 17.37 -3.21 12.27
CA GLU A 194 18.49 -3.42 13.19
C GLU A 194 18.88 -2.14 13.92
N LEU A 195 19.06 -2.24 15.24
CA LEU A 195 19.61 -1.16 16.04
C LEU A 195 21.12 -1.07 15.81
N PRO A 196 21.68 0.08 15.38
CA PRO A 196 23.12 0.24 15.30
C PRO A 196 23.73 0.30 16.70
N ASN A 197 24.97 -0.17 16.87
CA ASN A 197 25.69 -0.04 18.15
C ASN A 197 26.27 1.38 18.29
N ILE A 198 25.51 2.27 18.92
CA ILE A 198 25.87 3.68 19.12
C ILE A 198 25.87 4.08 20.60
N GLY A 199 25.85 3.11 21.51
CA GLY A 199 25.74 3.34 22.95
C GLY A 199 24.31 3.67 23.40
N LEU A 200 24.18 4.57 24.37
CA LEU A 200 22.88 4.97 24.90
C LEU A 200 22.17 5.93 23.92
N ALA A 201 21.12 5.42 23.29
CA ALA A 201 20.33 6.12 22.30
C ALA A 201 18.96 6.52 22.88
N ARG A 202 18.44 7.68 22.49
CA ARG A 202 17.13 8.19 22.87
C ARG A 202 16.20 8.16 21.68
N LEU A 203 15.27 7.21 21.72
CA LEU A 203 14.20 6.96 20.77
C LEU A 203 13.04 7.90 21.01
N GLU A 204 12.44 8.37 19.92
CA GLU A 204 11.22 9.17 19.91
C GLU A 204 10.25 8.49 18.95
N ASP A 205 9.04 8.20 19.43
CA ASP A 205 7.94 7.70 18.61
C ASP A 205 7.43 8.84 17.71
N PRO A 206 7.42 8.69 16.37
CA PRO A 206 7.05 9.76 15.46
C PRO A 206 5.57 10.14 15.48
N GLU A 207 4.69 9.24 15.95
CA GLU A 207 3.24 9.47 16.05
C GLU A 207 2.87 10.16 17.36
N THR A 208 3.41 9.66 18.48
CA THR A 208 3.06 10.13 19.83
C THR A 208 4.02 11.18 20.40
N GLY A 209 5.24 11.25 19.89
CA GLY A 209 6.34 12.05 20.46
C GLY A 209 6.91 11.47 21.77
N GLU A 210 6.48 10.28 22.19
CA GLU A 210 7.00 9.65 23.40
C GLU A 210 8.48 9.28 23.24
N ARG A 211 9.28 9.57 24.28
CA ARG A 211 10.73 9.32 24.25
C ARG A 211 11.13 8.18 25.19
N MET A 212 11.92 7.23 24.70
CA MET A 212 12.58 6.19 25.49
C MET A 212 14.10 6.22 25.34
N GLU A 213 14.84 5.90 26.39
CA GLU A 213 16.28 5.65 26.29
C GLU A 213 16.53 4.14 26.21
N ILE A 214 17.34 3.73 25.23
CA ILE A 214 17.72 2.34 24.97
C ILE A 214 19.24 2.23 24.91
N ASP A 215 19.81 1.23 25.57
CA ASP A 215 21.23 0.93 25.44
C ASP A 215 21.45 0.02 24.22
N THR A 216 21.82 0.63 23.09
CA THR A 216 22.10 -0.09 21.84
C THR A 216 23.45 -0.81 21.87
N SER A 217 24.32 -0.57 22.86
CA SER A 217 25.58 -1.31 22.99
C SER A 217 25.37 -2.74 23.47
N ASN A 218 24.27 -2.98 24.17
CA ASN A 218 23.88 -4.30 24.63
C ASN A 218 23.38 -5.18 23.48
N ALA A 219 24.15 -6.21 23.14
CA ALA A 219 23.81 -7.16 22.07
C ALA A 219 22.47 -7.88 22.29
N ARG A 220 22.04 -8.10 23.56
CA ARG A 220 20.74 -8.72 23.85
C ARG A 220 19.58 -7.81 23.47
N VAL A 221 19.75 -6.50 23.63
CA VAL A 221 18.75 -5.49 23.26
C VAL A 221 18.61 -5.42 21.76
N ARG A 222 19.73 -5.34 21.03
CA ARG A 222 19.73 -5.36 19.57
C ARG A 222 19.08 -6.64 19.02
N LYS A 223 19.43 -7.79 19.60
CA LYS A 223 18.84 -9.07 19.21
C LYS A 223 17.34 -9.13 19.47
N ALA A 224 16.88 -8.74 20.67
CA ALA A 224 15.47 -8.73 21.01
C ALA A 224 14.65 -7.79 20.10
N PHE A 225 15.22 -6.64 19.72
CA PHE A 225 14.61 -5.74 18.75
C PHE A 225 14.47 -6.39 17.37
N ALA A 226 15.56 -6.96 16.83
CA ALA A 226 15.55 -7.63 15.54
C ALA A 226 14.57 -8.83 15.52
N ASP A 227 14.55 -9.63 16.58
CA ASP A 227 13.63 -10.76 16.74
C ASP A 227 12.16 -10.28 16.77
N ARG A 228 11.89 -9.14 17.41
CA ARG A 228 10.55 -8.55 17.46
C ARG A 228 10.10 -8.09 16.07
N VAL A 229 10.94 -7.33 15.36
CA VAL A 229 10.64 -6.85 14.00
C VAL A 229 10.40 -8.04 13.06
N ALA A 230 11.23 -9.08 13.13
CA ALA A 230 11.06 -10.29 12.33
C ALA A 230 9.75 -11.05 12.64
N SER A 231 9.34 -11.06 13.91
CA SER A 231 8.05 -11.64 14.33
C SER A 231 6.88 -10.85 13.76
N ASP A 232 6.91 -9.51 13.86
CA ASP A 232 5.84 -8.64 13.36
C ASP A 232 5.73 -8.73 11.83
N ASP A 233 6.85 -8.78 11.10
CA ASP A 233 6.91 -9.08 9.67
C ASP A 233 6.24 -10.41 9.32
N THR A 234 6.51 -11.44 10.11
CA THR A 234 5.93 -12.79 9.88
C THR A 234 4.42 -12.78 10.08
N VAL A 235 3.93 -12.10 11.11
CA VAL A 235 2.49 -11.92 11.37
C VAL A 235 1.82 -11.17 10.23
N ARG A 236 2.42 -10.05 9.79
CA ARG A 236 1.93 -9.20 8.70
C ARG A 236 1.86 -9.96 7.37
N ARG A 237 2.92 -10.67 6.98
CA ARG A 237 2.92 -11.50 5.75
C ARG A 237 1.86 -12.60 5.79
N LYS A 238 1.68 -13.28 6.93
CA LYS A 238 0.61 -14.28 7.11
C LYS A 238 -0.76 -13.66 6.98
N LEU A 239 -0.98 -12.47 7.56
CA LEU A 239 -2.22 -11.72 7.43
C LEU A 239 -2.52 -11.38 5.96
N PHE A 240 -1.56 -10.78 5.25
CA PHE A 240 -1.71 -10.45 3.83
C PHE A 240 -1.99 -11.68 2.99
N GLY A 241 -1.25 -12.77 3.23
CA GLY A 241 -1.47 -14.07 2.63
C GLY A 241 -2.90 -14.58 2.84
N ARG A 242 -3.44 -14.51 4.06
CA ARG A 242 -4.81 -14.92 4.37
C ARG A 242 -5.86 -14.01 3.73
N LEU A 243 -5.61 -12.70 3.70
CA LEU A 243 -6.54 -11.71 3.15
C LEU A 243 -6.56 -11.65 1.61
N GLY A 244 -5.67 -12.35 0.92
CA GLY A 244 -5.62 -12.28 -0.54
C GLY A 244 -4.70 -11.20 -1.08
N LEU A 245 -3.97 -10.47 -0.23
CA LEU A 245 -3.21 -9.30 -0.65
C LEU A 245 -1.90 -9.73 -1.30
N ASP A 246 -1.56 -9.09 -2.42
CA ASP A 246 -0.20 -9.07 -2.91
C ASP A 246 0.59 -7.99 -2.16
N GLU A 247 1.90 -8.18 -2.01
CA GLU A 247 2.79 -7.24 -1.34
C GLU A 247 3.93 -6.81 -2.26
N ILE A 248 4.23 -5.52 -2.26
CA ILE A 248 5.43 -4.92 -2.83
C ILE A 248 6.22 -4.31 -1.67
N VAL A 249 7.43 -4.80 -1.42
CA VAL A 249 8.32 -4.22 -0.41
C VAL A 249 9.26 -3.24 -1.13
N VAL A 250 9.28 -2.00 -0.66
CA VAL A 250 10.10 -0.92 -1.21
C VAL A 250 11.06 -0.44 -0.12
N HIS A 251 12.35 -0.50 -0.41
CA HIS A 251 13.40 -0.08 0.52
C HIS A 251 13.88 1.34 0.21
N THR A 252 14.16 2.12 1.26
CA THR A 252 14.66 3.49 1.12
C THR A 252 16.01 3.58 0.41
N GLU A 253 16.85 2.54 0.50
CA GLU A 253 18.18 2.49 -0.11
C GLU A 253 18.17 2.18 -1.61
N HIS A 254 17.27 1.31 -2.06
CA HIS A 254 17.27 0.79 -3.44
C HIS A 254 16.18 1.43 -4.33
N GLY A 255 15.21 2.12 -3.72
CA GLY A 255 14.09 2.73 -4.42
C GLY A 255 12.99 1.73 -4.81
N TYR A 256 12.05 2.17 -5.66
CA TYR A 256 10.83 1.43 -5.98
C TYR A 256 10.82 0.74 -7.35
N VAL A 257 11.71 1.13 -8.26
CA VAL A 257 11.61 0.73 -9.68
C VAL A 257 11.72 -0.78 -9.85
N ASP A 258 12.78 -1.40 -9.30
CA ASP A 258 13.00 -2.84 -9.43
C ASP A 258 11.93 -3.65 -8.70
N ALA A 259 11.46 -3.18 -7.54
CA ALA A 259 10.37 -3.80 -6.79
C ALA A 259 9.07 -3.83 -7.59
N LEU A 260 8.70 -2.71 -8.22
CA LEU A 260 7.52 -2.63 -9.09
C LEU A 260 7.66 -3.54 -10.31
N LEU A 261 8.81 -3.51 -11.01
CA LEU A 261 9.05 -4.35 -12.18
C LEU A 261 9.00 -5.84 -11.83
N ALA A 262 9.66 -6.24 -10.73
CA ALA A 262 9.63 -7.62 -10.24
C ALA A 262 8.21 -8.08 -9.93
N PHE A 263 7.45 -7.23 -9.23
CA PHE A 263 6.04 -7.48 -8.93
C PHE A 263 5.20 -7.61 -10.22
N PHE A 264 5.38 -6.70 -11.17
CA PHE A 264 4.67 -6.68 -12.44
C PHE A 264 4.95 -7.94 -13.28
N ARG A 265 6.21 -8.37 -13.35
CA ARG A 265 6.59 -9.62 -14.04
C ARG A 265 6.03 -10.86 -13.35
N ALA A 266 6.11 -10.92 -12.02
CA ALA A 266 5.62 -12.06 -11.25
C ALA A 266 4.12 -12.26 -11.44
N ARG A 267 3.36 -11.15 -11.47
CA ARG A 267 1.92 -11.18 -11.60
C ARG A 267 1.45 -11.37 -13.05
N ALA A 268 2.19 -10.91 -14.06
CA ALA A 268 1.90 -11.20 -15.48
C ALA A 268 2.06 -12.70 -15.82
N ARG A 269 2.90 -13.43 -15.09
CA ARG A 269 3.10 -14.89 -15.26
C ARG A 269 1.99 -15.75 -14.65
N ARG A 270 1.09 -15.18 -13.84
CA ARG A 270 -0.04 -15.91 -13.26
C ARG A 270 -1.13 -16.07 -14.34
N PRO A 271 -1.77 -17.25 -14.48
CA PRO A 271 -2.84 -17.44 -15.45
C PRO A 271 -3.95 -16.40 -15.25
N HIS A 272 -4.35 -15.76 -16.35
CA HIS A 272 -5.33 -14.66 -16.36
C HIS A 272 -6.64 -15.13 -15.69
N GLY A 273 -6.97 -14.52 -14.54
CA GLY A 273 -8.18 -14.84 -13.77
C GLY A 273 -8.05 -14.73 -12.25
N ALA A 274 -6.85 -14.80 -11.68
CA ALA A 274 -6.64 -14.84 -10.24
C ALA A 274 -6.32 -13.46 -9.62
N VAL A 275 -7.26 -12.52 -9.70
CA VAL A 275 -7.28 -11.40 -8.73
C VAL A 275 -7.91 -11.97 -7.47
N ARG A 276 -7.10 -12.24 -6.44
CA ARG A 276 -7.55 -12.81 -5.17
C ARG A 276 -8.61 -11.89 -4.56
N THR A 277 -9.85 -12.34 -4.51
CA THR A 277 -10.84 -11.77 -3.61
C THR A 277 -10.58 -12.33 -2.22
N GLY A 278 -10.43 -11.47 -1.22
CA GLY A 278 -10.21 -11.91 0.17
C GLY A 278 -11.31 -12.85 0.69
N PRO A 279 -11.03 -13.67 1.71
CA PRO A 279 -11.98 -14.63 2.26
C PRO A 279 -13.23 -13.91 2.80
N ARG A 280 -14.40 -14.46 2.49
CA ARG A 280 -15.68 -14.04 3.06
C ARG A 280 -15.84 -14.66 4.45
N GLY A 281 -15.67 -13.82 5.49
CA GLY A 281 -16.26 -14.05 6.82
C GLY A 281 -15.32 -14.55 7.92
N ALA A 282 -15.63 -14.07 9.14
CA ALA A 282 -15.15 -14.45 10.47
C ALA A 282 -13.84 -13.81 10.97
N LEU A 283 -13.96 -12.71 11.73
CA LEU A 283 -13.01 -12.36 12.80
C LEU A 283 -13.68 -11.64 13.99
N GLY A 284 -13.81 -12.41 15.08
CA GLY A 284 -14.12 -11.94 16.43
C GLY A 284 -12.86 -11.90 17.30
N ASP A 285 -12.68 -10.73 17.92
CA ASP A 285 -12.09 -10.35 19.20
C ASP A 285 -10.95 -11.18 19.84
N ALA A 286 -9.88 -10.46 20.22
CA ALA A 286 -9.15 -10.74 21.46
C ALA A 286 -8.42 -9.49 21.97
N ALA A 287 -8.72 -9.12 23.22
CA ALA A 287 -8.21 -7.95 23.93
C ALA A 287 -7.07 -8.28 24.92
N SER A 288 -6.21 -7.29 25.13
CA SER A 288 -5.61 -6.80 26.40
C SER A 288 -4.84 -7.72 27.38
N ASN A 289 -3.62 -7.33 27.75
CA ASN A 289 -3.07 -7.20 29.14
C ASN A 289 -1.60 -6.71 29.07
N ARG A 290 -1.12 -5.59 29.66
CA ARG A 290 -0.94 -5.05 31.04
C ARG A 290 0.44 -5.27 31.69
N SER A 291 0.95 -4.13 32.20
CA SER A 291 1.67 -3.82 33.48
C SER A 291 3.20 -3.97 33.69
N ALA A 292 3.83 -2.79 33.86
CA ALA A 292 4.68 -2.23 34.95
C ALA A 292 6.07 -2.78 35.35
N VAL A 293 7.06 -1.87 35.59
CA VAL A 293 8.04 -1.75 36.74
C VAL A 293 9.17 -0.71 36.43
N ARG A 294 9.99 -0.32 37.42
CA ARG A 294 10.57 1.00 37.81
C ARG A 294 12.15 1.05 37.79
N ALA A 295 12.73 2.28 37.69
CA ALA A 295 14.01 2.82 38.26
C ALA A 295 15.34 3.06 37.42
N GLU A 296 15.76 4.35 37.39
CA GLU A 296 17.08 5.02 37.68
C GLU A 296 18.36 5.14 36.79
N HIS A 297 18.93 6.38 36.82
CA HIS A 297 19.82 7.31 36.03
C HIS A 297 21.07 6.79 35.23
N GLY A 298 21.60 7.36 34.11
CA GLY A 298 21.36 8.59 33.33
C GLY A 298 22.21 8.79 32.01
N ARG A 299 21.90 9.88 31.28
CA ARG A 299 22.54 10.67 30.16
C ARG A 299 22.82 10.02 28.76
N ALA A 300 21.98 10.37 27.75
CA ALA A 300 21.87 9.77 26.40
C ALA A 300 22.14 10.71 25.19
N ALA A 301 22.46 10.10 24.03
CA ALA A 301 22.46 10.69 22.68
C ALA A 301 21.11 10.45 21.95
N HIS A 302 20.69 11.32 21.02
CA HIS A 302 19.36 11.30 20.37
C HIS A 302 19.30 10.45 19.08
N VAL A 303 18.36 9.51 18.96
CA VAL A 303 18.07 8.66 17.76
C VAL A 303 16.59 8.35 17.68
N VAL A 304 15.84 8.80 16.68
CA VAL A 304 14.38 8.54 16.51
C VAL A 304 14.12 7.09 16.04
N LEU A 305 13.04 6.41 16.47
CA LEU A 305 12.65 5.06 15.97
C LEU A 305 11.12 4.94 15.80
N PRO A 306 10.63 4.06 14.90
CA PRO A 306 9.20 3.98 14.56
C PRO A 306 8.34 3.37 15.68
N GLY A 307 7.10 3.86 15.74
CA GLY A 307 6.06 3.43 16.66
C GLY A 307 5.63 1.99 16.44
N SER A 308 6.20 1.08 17.20
CA SER A 308 5.39 0.07 17.89
C SER A 308 5.23 0.61 19.30
N GLY A 309 4.00 0.79 19.80
CA GLY A 309 3.76 1.31 21.15
C GLY A 309 4.81 0.77 22.10
N LEU A 310 5.59 1.69 22.70
CA LEU A 310 6.86 1.44 23.41
C LEU A 310 6.61 0.46 24.56
N THR A 311 6.53 -0.82 24.22
CA THR A 311 6.31 -1.89 25.17
C THR A 311 7.71 -2.39 25.53
N PRO A 312 8.11 -2.26 26.80
CA PRO A 312 9.42 -2.72 27.24
C PRO A 312 9.60 -4.18 26.85
N VAL A 313 10.73 -4.51 26.25
CA VAL A 313 11.18 -5.90 26.21
C VAL A 313 11.32 -6.33 27.68
N ALA A 314 10.53 -7.32 28.11
CA ALA A 314 10.68 -7.90 29.44
C ALA A 314 12.16 -8.33 29.60
N ASN A 315 12.84 -7.75 30.60
CA ASN A 315 14.29 -7.84 30.89
C ASN A 315 15.27 -6.88 30.18
N VAL A 316 14.83 -5.75 29.62
CA VAL A 316 15.75 -4.67 29.18
C VAL A 316 15.53 -3.40 30.01
N PRO A 317 16.58 -2.82 30.63
CA PRO A 317 16.44 -1.58 31.38
C PRO A 317 16.12 -0.42 30.43
N ILE A 318 14.92 0.15 30.56
CA ILE A 318 14.43 1.29 29.77
C ILE A 318 14.09 2.43 30.73
N LYS A 319 14.52 3.66 30.41
CA LYS A 319 14.07 4.87 31.10
C LYS A 319 13.09 5.66 30.26
N LYS A 320 11.95 6.03 30.85
CA LYS A 320 11.11 7.13 30.35
C LYS A 320 11.72 8.46 30.80
N ALA A 321 11.95 9.37 29.87
CA ALA A 321 12.38 10.72 30.20
C ALA A 321 11.17 11.51 30.76
N GLY A 322 11.23 11.89 32.04
CA GLY A 322 10.22 12.76 32.64
C GLY A 322 10.23 14.15 31.97
N ASN A 323 9.03 14.67 31.67
CA ASN A 323 8.85 15.99 31.12
C ASN A 323 9.19 17.05 32.19
N ALA A 324 10.41 17.57 32.16
CA ALA A 324 10.79 18.77 32.92
C ALA A 324 10.41 19.99 32.07
N GLY A 325 9.41 20.73 32.55
CA GLY A 325 8.70 21.74 31.78
C GLY A 325 9.50 22.96 31.33
N ARG A 326 8.89 23.67 30.38
CA ARG A 326 8.79 25.12 30.35
C ARG A 326 7.34 25.49 30.03
#